data_AF-A0A3D1G1E4-F1
#
_entry.id   AF-A0A3D1G1E4-F1
#
_cell.length_a   1.000
_cell.length_b   1.000
_cell.length_c   1.000
_cell.angle_alpha   90.00
_cell.angle_beta   90.00
_cell.angle_gamma   90.00
#
_symmetry.space_group_name_H-M   'P 1'
#
loop_
_entity.id
_entity.type
_entity.pdbx_description
1 polymer ?
#
loop_
_entity_poly.entity_id
_entity_poly.type
_entity_poly.pdbx_seq_one_letter_code
_entity_poly.pdbx_strand_id
1 'polypeptide(L)'
;MRHEDKIEVVLNFWFEETPEESWFIKNDDFDATLKDQFGDLVEMALAGQLDQWAENSDGLVALILLLDQMTRNIYRDTPKAFSGDDMALALSLKGLERGYLDTFEDVHYRHFLLMPMMHAEDLSIQDASLPLFEQYTTERTHGYAVAHRDIVARFGHFPHRSTILGRPLSDEEKEFLSGPNSSF
;
A
#
# COMPACT_ATOMS: atom_id res chain seq x y z
N MET A 1 -12.35 20.44 -13.09
CA MET A 1 -11.09 20.21 -12.35
C MET A 1 -10.21 19.35 -13.25
N ARG A 2 -9.02 19.83 -13.58
CA ARG A 2 -8.07 19.10 -14.43
C ARG A 2 -7.50 17.91 -13.66
N HIS A 3 -6.87 16.96 -14.34
CA HIS A 3 -6.28 15.78 -13.69
C HIS A 3 -5.16 16.16 -12.70
N GLU A 4 -4.33 17.14 -13.04
CA GLU A 4 -3.28 17.68 -12.16
C GLU A 4 -3.84 18.20 -10.83
N ASP A 5 -4.95 18.96 -10.90
CA ASP A 5 -5.62 19.49 -9.70
C ASP A 5 -6.12 18.35 -8.76
N LYS A 6 -6.37 17.13 -9.27
CA LYS A 6 -6.84 15.99 -8.47
C LYS A 6 -5.68 15.17 -7.86
N ILE A 7 -4.53 15.12 -8.54
CA ILE A 7 -3.31 14.49 -7.99
C ILE A 7 -2.89 15.22 -6.72
N GLU A 8 -2.81 16.55 -6.80
CA GLU A 8 -2.44 17.40 -5.67
C GLU A 8 -3.40 17.24 -4.50
N VAL A 9 -4.71 17.13 -4.74
CA VAL A 9 -5.71 16.90 -3.68
C VAL A 9 -5.46 15.58 -2.94
N VAL A 10 -5.16 14.48 -3.65
CA VAL A 10 -4.85 13.18 -3.02
C VAL A 10 -3.58 13.27 -2.18
N LEU A 11 -2.52 13.86 -2.73
CA LEU A 11 -1.23 13.97 -2.05
C LEU A 11 -1.28 14.91 -0.85
N ASN A 12 -1.91 16.08 -0.99
CA ASN A 12 -2.07 17.05 0.09
C ASN A 12 -2.89 16.48 1.24
N PHE A 13 -4.01 15.81 0.93
CA PHE A 13 -4.82 15.14 1.95
C PHE A 13 -3.99 14.12 2.73
N TRP A 14 -3.21 13.29 2.01
CA TRP A 14 -2.49 12.19 2.64
C TRP A 14 -1.25 12.66 3.42
N PHE A 15 -0.44 13.56 2.85
CA PHE A 15 0.85 13.95 3.40
C PHE A 15 0.83 15.20 4.28
N GLU A 16 -0.12 16.12 4.08
CA GLU A 16 -0.15 17.41 4.79
C GLU A 16 -1.32 17.50 5.78
N GLU A 17 -2.50 16.99 5.41
CA GLU A 17 -3.71 17.11 6.23
C GLU A 17 -3.90 15.94 7.21
N THR A 18 -3.32 14.78 6.90
CA THR A 18 -3.48 13.56 7.70
C THR A 18 -2.24 13.33 8.57
N PRO A 19 -2.40 13.24 9.91
CA PRO A 19 -1.29 12.86 10.78
C PRO A 19 -0.76 11.47 10.43
N GLU A 20 0.55 11.28 10.41
CA GLU A 20 1.20 10.02 9.99
C GLU A 20 0.68 8.79 10.74
N GLU A 21 0.33 8.95 12.02
CA GLU A 21 -0.20 7.86 12.84
C GLU A 21 -1.54 7.34 12.31
N SER A 22 -2.32 8.19 11.64
CA SER A 22 -3.63 7.85 11.11
C SER A 22 -3.55 6.95 9.87
N TRP A 23 -2.42 6.92 9.16
CA TRP A 23 -2.25 6.07 7.98
C TRP A 23 -2.35 4.58 8.31
N PHE A 24 -1.90 4.19 9.51
CA PHE A 24 -1.77 2.77 9.91
C PHE A 24 -2.70 2.36 11.05
N ILE A 25 -3.48 3.28 11.62
CA ILE A 25 -4.41 2.99 12.71
C ILE A 25 -5.83 2.83 12.14
N LYS A 26 -6.51 1.75 12.53
CA LYS A 26 -7.94 1.60 12.25
C LYS A 26 -8.74 2.71 12.92
N ASN A 27 -9.44 3.51 12.12
CA ASN A 27 -10.33 4.56 12.58
C ASN A 27 -11.54 4.68 11.64
N ASP A 28 -12.72 4.33 12.14
CA ASP A 28 -13.95 4.29 11.33
C ASP A 28 -14.36 5.67 10.80
N ASP A 29 -14.08 6.76 11.53
CA ASP A 29 -14.37 8.13 11.08
C ASP A 29 -13.42 8.56 9.94
N PHE A 30 -12.15 8.16 10.04
CA PHE A 30 -11.17 8.40 8.97
C PHE A 30 -11.52 7.58 7.72
N ASP A 31 -11.89 6.30 7.88
CA ASP A 31 -12.33 5.44 6.77
C ASP A 31 -13.59 6.01 6.10
N ALA A 32 -14.54 6.54 6.87
CA ALA A 32 -15.73 7.21 6.34
C ALA A 32 -15.38 8.49 5.57
N THR A 33 -14.42 9.28 6.08
CA THR A 33 -13.92 10.50 5.41
C THR A 33 -13.24 10.16 4.08
N LEU A 34 -12.38 9.13 4.06
CA LEU A 34 -11.75 8.64 2.84
C LEU A 34 -12.77 8.18 1.81
N LYS A 35 -13.80 7.46 2.25
CA LYS A 35 -14.86 6.99 1.37
C LYS A 35 -15.67 8.14 0.75
N ASP A 36 -16.03 9.14 1.55
CA ASP A 36 -16.81 10.30 1.09
C ASP A 36 -16.01 11.15 0.09
N GLN A 37 -14.74 11.41 0.37
CA GLN A 37 -13.91 12.30 -0.46
C GLN A 37 -13.27 11.62 -1.67
N PHE A 38 -12.81 10.38 -1.51
CA PHE A 38 -11.97 9.69 -2.50
C PHE A 38 -12.60 8.42 -3.07
N GLY A 39 -13.78 7.99 -2.60
CA GLY A 39 -14.43 6.76 -3.05
C GLY A 39 -14.58 6.68 -4.57
N ASP A 40 -15.05 7.75 -5.22
CA ASP A 40 -15.16 7.81 -6.68
C ASP A 40 -13.79 7.71 -7.38
N LEU A 41 -12.74 8.33 -6.81
CA LEU A 41 -11.40 8.24 -7.37
C LEU A 41 -10.79 6.85 -7.23
N VAL A 42 -11.06 6.16 -6.12
CA VAL A 42 -10.64 4.78 -5.92
C VAL A 42 -11.33 3.86 -6.92
N GLU A 43 -12.63 4.00 -7.14
CA GLU A 43 -13.33 3.20 -8.18
C GLU A 43 -12.80 3.51 -9.59
N MET A 44 -12.51 4.78 -9.91
CA MET A 44 -11.89 5.17 -11.18
C MET A 44 -10.49 4.57 -11.36
N ALA A 45 -9.66 4.57 -10.29
CA ALA A 45 -8.32 4.00 -10.30
C ALA A 45 -8.37 2.48 -10.50
N LEU A 46 -9.24 1.77 -9.75
CA LEU A 46 -9.47 0.32 -9.90
C LEU A 46 -10.00 -0.04 -11.30
N ALA A 47 -10.68 0.88 -11.98
CA ALA A 47 -11.15 0.71 -13.35
C ALA A 47 -10.10 1.11 -14.43
N GLY A 48 -8.88 1.49 -14.06
CA GLY A 48 -7.82 1.92 -14.99
C GLY A 48 -8.08 3.26 -15.68
N GLN A 49 -9.01 4.07 -15.17
CA GLN A 49 -9.41 5.33 -15.81
C GLN A 49 -8.48 6.51 -15.50
N LEU A 50 -7.48 6.28 -14.64
CA LEU A 50 -6.51 7.27 -14.17
C LEU A 50 -5.07 6.92 -14.55
N ASP A 51 -4.85 5.92 -15.42
CA ASP A 51 -3.51 5.42 -15.80
C ASP A 51 -2.54 6.52 -16.28
N GLN A 52 -3.07 7.57 -16.90
CA GLN A 52 -2.30 8.75 -17.33
C GLN A 52 -1.62 9.50 -16.17
N TRP A 53 -2.07 9.32 -14.92
CA TRP A 53 -1.40 9.91 -13.75
C TRP A 53 -0.01 9.32 -13.55
N ALA A 54 0.22 8.07 -13.96
CA ALA A 54 1.51 7.41 -13.87
C ALA A 54 2.55 7.92 -14.90
N GLU A 55 2.26 9.03 -15.59
CA GLU A 55 3.22 9.69 -16.50
C GLU A 55 4.26 10.52 -15.75
N ASN A 56 3.98 10.96 -14.51
CA ASN A 56 4.92 11.66 -13.63
C ASN A 56 5.00 10.98 -12.24
N SER A 57 5.96 11.42 -11.42
CA SER A 57 6.26 10.85 -10.10
C SER A 57 5.09 10.98 -9.12
N ASP A 58 4.49 12.15 -9.06
CA ASP A 58 3.47 12.52 -8.07
C ASP A 58 2.16 11.80 -8.35
N GLY A 59 1.74 11.78 -9.62
CA GLY A 59 0.56 11.05 -10.05
C GLY A 59 0.71 9.53 -9.88
N LEU A 60 1.93 9.00 -10.02
CA LEU A 60 2.20 7.58 -9.74
C LEU A 60 2.03 7.26 -8.25
N VAL A 61 2.56 8.09 -7.35
CA VAL A 61 2.38 7.91 -5.90
C VAL A 61 0.91 8.10 -5.51
N ALA A 62 0.20 9.09 -6.08
CA ALA A 62 -1.22 9.29 -5.84
C ALA A 62 -2.06 8.07 -6.26
N LEU A 63 -1.73 7.44 -7.39
CA LEU A 63 -2.38 6.19 -7.80
C LEU A 63 -2.09 5.05 -6.81
N ILE A 64 -0.86 4.91 -6.32
CA ILE A 64 -0.53 3.92 -5.31
C ILE A 64 -1.35 4.15 -4.04
N LEU A 65 -1.47 5.39 -3.57
CA LEU A 65 -2.31 5.70 -2.40
C LEU A 65 -3.77 5.31 -2.63
N LEU A 66 -4.34 5.60 -3.79
CA LEU A 66 -5.71 5.21 -4.13
C LEU A 66 -5.91 3.69 -4.20
N LEU A 67 -4.95 2.96 -4.77
CA LEU A 67 -5.06 1.52 -5.06
C LEU A 67 -4.64 0.63 -3.90
N ASP A 68 -3.67 1.06 -3.09
CA ASP A 68 -3.11 0.27 -2.00
C ASP A 68 -3.60 0.74 -0.63
N GLN A 69 -3.48 2.03 -0.31
CA GLN A 69 -3.83 2.52 1.02
C GLN A 69 -5.34 2.72 1.18
N MET A 70 -5.93 3.56 0.33
CA MET A 70 -7.34 3.94 0.48
C MET A 70 -8.30 2.77 0.25
N THR A 71 -7.94 1.77 -0.56
CA THR A 71 -8.72 0.52 -0.67
C THR A 71 -8.79 -0.23 0.66
N ARG A 72 -7.68 -0.33 1.40
CA ARG A 72 -7.60 -1.00 2.71
C ARG A 72 -8.42 -0.28 3.78
N ASN A 73 -8.52 1.04 3.72
CA ASN A 73 -9.38 1.84 4.58
C ASN A 73 -10.87 1.74 4.18
N ILE A 74 -11.20 2.05 2.92
CA ILE A 74 -12.59 2.19 2.44
C ILE A 74 -13.33 0.86 2.43
N TYR A 75 -12.63 -0.24 2.12
CA TYR A 75 -13.20 -1.58 1.99
C TYR A 75 -12.70 -2.54 3.07
N ARG A 76 -12.29 -1.99 4.23
CA ARG A 76 -11.76 -2.76 5.36
C ARG A 76 -12.59 -3.99 5.66
N ASP A 77 -11.91 -5.08 6.02
CA ASP A 77 -12.51 -6.37 6.37
C ASP A 77 -13.29 -7.02 5.20
N THR A 78 -13.06 -6.59 3.95
CA THR A 78 -13.63 -7.20 2.74
C THR A 78 -12.54 -7.57 1.71
N PRO A 79 -12.79 -8.52 0.80
CA PRO A 79 -11.85 -8.82 -0.29
C PRO A 79 -11.43 -7.60 -1.13
N LYS A 80 -12.32 -6.60 -1.24
CA LYS A 80 -12.08 -5.42 -2.07
C LYS A 80 -10.95 -4.53 -1.51
N ALA A 81 -10.59 -4.69 -0.22
CA ALA A 81 -9.42 -4.06 0.38
C ALA A 81 -8.10 -4.37 -0.35
N PHE A 82 -8.02 -5.53 -1.01
CA PHE A 82 -6.82 -6.00 -1.72
C PHE A 82 -6.96 -5.94 -3.24
N SER A 83 -8.04 -5.34 -3.75
CA SER A 83 -8.36 -5.37 -5.18
C SER A 83 -7.43 -4.53 -6.06
N GLY A 84 -6.68 -3.59 -5.46
CA GLY A 84 -5.70 -2.77 -6.16
C GLY A 84 -4.26 -3.25 -6.04
N ASP A 85 -3.98 -4.34 -5.31
CA ASP A 85 -2.61 -4.76 -4.95
C ASP A 85 -1.72 -4.98 -6.18
N ASP A 86 -2.21 -5.74 -7.17
CA ASP A 86 -1.43 -6.02 -8.40
C ASP A 86 -1.16 -4.76 -9.22
N MET A 87 -2.13 -3.84 -9.27
CA MET A 87 -1.99 -2.56 -9.98
C MET A 87 -0.99 -1.65 -9.26
N ALA A 88 -1.09 -1.55 -7.94
CA ALA A 88 -0.18 -0.77 -7.11
C ALA A 88 1.26 -1.33 -7.18
N LEU A 89 1.43 -2.65 -7.19
CA LEU A 89 2.73 -3.29 -7.37
C LEU A 89 3.33 -2.96 -8.74
N ALA A 90 2.54 -3.05 -9.82
CA ALA A 90 3.00 -2.66 -11.15
C ALA A 90 3.44 -1.19 -11.22
N LEU A 91 2.73 -0.29 -10.54
CA LEU A 91 3.11 1.13 -10.43
C LEU A 91 4.40 1.32 -9.63
N SER A 92 4.55 0.61 -8.51
CA SER A 92 5.76 0.63 -7.69
C SER A 92 6.99 0.25 -8.54
N LEU A 93 6.93 -0.89 -9.22
CA LEU A 93 8.00 -1.37 -10.10
C LEU A 93 8.29 -0.40 -11.27
N LYS A 94 7.25 0.22 -11.85
CA LYS A 94 7.41 1.25 -12.88
C LYS A 94 8.11 2.50 -12.33
N GLY A 95 7.82 2.90 -11.10
CA GLY A 95 8.50 4.01 -10.43
C GLY A 95 9.98 3.72 -10.19
N LEU A 96 10.33 2.46 -9.85
CA LEU A 96 11.71 2.01 -9.76
C LEU A 96 12.44 2.10 -11.10
N GLU A 97 11.84 1.57 -12.17
CA GLU A 97 12.41 1.60 -13.53
C GLU A 97 12.68 3.04 -14.00
N ARG A 98 11.81 3.99 -13.61
CA ARG A 98 11.93 5.41 -13.95
C ARG A 98 12.87 6.19 -13.02
N GLY A 99 13.42 5.56 -11.98
CA GLY A 99 14.32 6.21 -11.02
C GLY A 99 13.65 7.23 -10.10
N TYR A 100 12.34 7.11 -9.84
CA TYR A 100 11.61 8.10 -9.05
C TYR A 100 11.97 8.11 -7.56
N LEU A 101 12.55 7.04 -7.02
CA LEU A 101 13.04 7.03 -5.64
C LEU A 101 14.07 8.14 -5.38
N ASP A 102 14.96 8.38 -6.34
CA ASP A 102 16.00 9.41 -6.25
C ASP A 102 15.45 10.82 -6.49
N THR A 103 14.23 10.96 -7.03
CA THR A 103 13.62 12.27 -7.31
C THR A 103 12.87 12.86 -6.12
N PHE A 104 12.40 12.02 -5.20
CA PHE A 104 11.68 12.49 -4.02
C PHE A 104 12.66 12.94 -2.94
N GLU A 105 12.52 14.17 -2.44
CA GLU A 105 13.27 14.63 -1.26
C GLU A 105 12.67 14.07 0.03
N ASP A 106 11.34 13.97 0.08
CA ASP A 106 10.58 13.43 1.20
C ASP A 106 10.64 11.89 1.26
N VAL A 107 10.98 11.37 2.44
CA VAL A 107 11.03 9.94 2.74
C VAL A 107 9.65 9.27 2.66
N HIS A 108 8.57 10.00 2.92
CA HIS A 108 7.22 9.44 2.88
C HIS A 108 6.81 9.05 1.45
N TYR A 109 7.16 9.84 0.44
CA TYR A 109 6.92 9.49 -0.96
C TYR A 109 7.68 8.22 -1.35
N ARG A 110 8.94 8.06 -0.91
CA ARG A 110 9.72 6.84 -1.14
C ARG A 110 9.11 5.64 -0.43
N HIS A 111 8.65 5.83 0.82
CA HIS A 111 7.97 4.80 1.59
C HIS A 111 6.72 4.29 0.87
N PHE A 112 5.79 5.19 0.50
CA PHE A 112 4.55 4.77 -0.17
C PHE A 112 4.79 4.27 -1.60
N LEU A 113 5.84 4.75 -2.29
CA LEU A 113 6.24 4.16 -3.57
C LEU A 113 6.64 2.69 -3.42
N LEU A 114 7.35 2.32 -2.35
CA LEU A 114 7.82 0.94 -2.11
C LEU A 114 6.78 0.04 -1.43
N MET A 115 5.81 0.61 -0.73
CA MET A 115 4.84 -0.12 0.08
C MET A 115 4.10 -1.26 -0.65
N PRO A 116 3.72 -1.14 -1.95
CA PRO A 116 3.13 -2.26 -2.67
C PRO A 116 4.03 -3.51 -2.76
N MET A 117 5.36 -3.35 -2.76
CA MET A 117 6.29 -4.49 -2.71
C MET A 117 6.23 -5.18 -1.34
N MET A 118 6.07 -4.42 -0.25
CA MET A 118 5.88 -4.95 1.11
C MET A 118 4.55 -5.70 1.24
N HIS A 119 3.53 -5.29 0.50
CA HIS A 119 2.20 -5.91 0.51
C HIS A 119 2.04 -7.10 -0.45
N ALA A 120 3.05 -7.41 -1.27
CA ALA A 120 3.00 -8.51 -2.21
C ALA A 120 3.13 -9.88 -1.53
N GLU A 121 2.26 -10.83 -1.85
CA GLU A 121 2.36 -12.24 -1.45
C GLU A 121 3.31 -13.01 -2.40
N ASP A 122 4.49 -12.46 -2.68
CA ASP A 122 5.54 -13.04 -3.53
C ASP A 122 6.91 -12.86 -2.87
N LEU A 123 7.58 -13.97 -2.55
CA LEU A 123 8.86 -13.94 -1.85
C LEU A 123 9.97 -13.27 -2.65
N SER A 124 9.96 -13.38 -3.99
CA SER A 124 10.98 -12.74 -4.82
C SER A 124 10.84 -11.22 -4.83
N ILE A 125 9.60 -10.71 -4.78
CA ILE A 125 9.32 -9.28 -4.62
C ILE A 125 9.72 -8.80 -3.23
N GLN A 126 9.39 -9.57 -2.19
CA GLN A 126 9.77 -9.26 -0.81
C GLN A 126 11.30 -9.16 -0.66
N ASP A 127 12.04 -10.17 -1.11
CA ASP A 127 13.51 -10.20 -1.07
C ASP A 127 14.13 -9.04 -1.89
N ALA A 128 13.57 -8.72 -3.07
CA ALA A 128 14.04 -7.61 -3.89
C ALA A 128 13.75 -6.23 -3.26
N SER A 129 12.74 -6.13 -2.40
CA SER A 129 12.35 -4.88 -1.76
C SER A 129 13.28 -4.48 -0.60
N LEU A 130 13.87 -5.44 0.12
CA LEU A 130 14.59 -5.15 1.38
C LEU A 130 15.76 -4.15 1.20
N PRO A 131 16.65 -4.29 0.20
CA PRO A 131 17.72 -3.31 0.00
C PRO A 131 17.19 -1.92 -0.34
N LEU A 132 16.04 -1.84 -1.02
CA LEU A 132 15.40 -0.57 -1.36
C LEU A 132 14.83 0.11 -0.12
N PHE A 133 14.14 -0.66 0.73
CA PHE A 133 13.64 -0.15 2.01
C PHE A 133 14.77 0.31 2.93
N GLU A 134 15.86 -0.46 3.02
CA GLU A 134 17.05 -0.08 3.79
C GLU A 134 17.67 1.23 3.29
N GLN A 135 17.76 1.42 1.98
CA GLN A 135 18.39 2.60 1.39
C GLN A 135 17.50 3.85 1.41
N TYR A 136 16.21 3.70 1.12
CA TYR A 136 15.33 4.83 0.78
C TYR A 136 14.31 5.20 1.85
N THR A 137 14.21 4.43 2.93
CA THR A 137 13.22 4.66 3.99
C THR A 137 13.86 4.75 5.38
N THR A 138 13.03 4.94 6.41
CA THR A 138 13.49 4.95 7.80
C THR A 138 13.83 3.54 8.28
N GLU A 139 14.68 3.42 9.30
CA GLU A 139 14.98 2.13 9.95
C GLU A 139 13.70 1.43 10.44
N ARG A 140 12.72 2.21 10.94
CA ARG A 140 11.43 1.69 11.38
C ARG A 140 10.67 1.07 10.20
N THR A 141 10.58 1.76 9.07
CA THR A 141 9.91 1.25 7.86
C THR A 141 10.60 0.01 7.32
N HIS A 142 11.93 0.00 7.27
CA HIS A 142 12.70 -1.19 6.88
C HIS A 142 12.43 -2.38 7.81
N GLY A 143 12.33 -2.15 9.12
CA GLY A 143 11.95 -3.19 10.08
C GLY A 143 10.59 -3.84 9.78
N TYR A 144 9.60 -3.05 9.35
CA TYR A 144 8.32 -3.61 8.88
C TYR A 144 8.46 -4.40 7.58
N ALA A 145 9.28 -3.95 6.63
CA ALA A 145 9.55 -4.68 5.39
C ALA A 145 10.12 -6.08 5.67
N VAL A 146 11.10 -6.17 6.58
CA VAL A 146 11.68 -7.45 7.04
C VAL A 146 10.60 -8.34 7.65
N ALA A 147 9.75 -7.79 8.53
CA ALA A 147 8.70 -8.56 9.18
C ALA A 147 7.65 -9.09 8.20
N HIS A 148 7.26 -8.31 7.18
CA HIS A 148 6.37 -8.76 6.11
C HIS A 148 7.01 -9.88 5.28
N ARG A 149 8.28 -9.69 4.89
CA ARG A 149 9.06 -10.69 4.17
C ARG A 149 9.12 -12.01 4.92
N ASP A 150 9.33 -11.99 6.23
CA ASP A 150 9.43 -13.22 7.03
C ASP A 150 8.11 -13.98 7.11
N ILE A 151 6.97 -13.29 7.14
CA ILE A 151 5.64 -13.92 7.05
C ILE A 151 5.48 -14.61 5.70
N VAL A 152 5.77 -13.90 4.60
CA VAL A 152 5.66 -14.47 3.24
C VAL A 152 6.66 -15.59 3.03
N ALA A 153 7.87 -15.52 3.58
CA ALA A 153 8.84 -16.60 3.52
C ALA A 153 8.37 -17.86 4.26
N ARG A 154 7.61 -17.70 5.35
CA ARG A 154 7.09 -18.81 6.15
C ARG A 154 5.85 -19.45 5.53
N PHE A 155 4.88 -18.66 5.07
CA PHE A 155 3.56 -19.14 4.65
C PHE A 155 3.30 -19.04 3.14
N GLY A 156 4.18 -18.37 2.40
CA GLY A 156 3.98 -18.03 0.98
C GLY A 156 2.96 -16.91 0.74
N HIS A 157 2.32 -16.40 1.79
CA HIS A 157 1.26 -15.39 1.75
C HIS A 157 1.06 -14.77 3.13
N PHE A 158 0.09 -13.85 3.29
CA PHE A 158 -0.28 -13.26 4.57
C PHE A 158 -1.49 -14.00 5.18
N PRO A 159 -1.31 -14.77 6.29
CA PRO A 159 -2.39 -15.54 6.88
C PRO A 159 -3.60 -14.70 7.33
N HIS A 160 -3.37 -13.45 7.78
CA HIS A 160 -4.45 -12.57 8.21
C HIS A 160 -5.42 -12.20 7.08
N ARG A 161 -4.97 -12.26 5.82
CA ARG A 161 -5.83 -12.03 4.64
C ARG A 161 -6.66 -13.26 4.28
N SER A 162 -6.28 -14.46 4.73
CA SER A 162 -6.91 -15.71 4.29
C SER A 162 -8.38 -15.78 4.65
N THR A 163 -8.78 -15.37 5.86
CA THR A 163 -10.20 -15.30 6.25
C THR A 163 -10.97 -14.31 5.38
N ILE A 164 -10.40 -13.12 5.11
CA ILE A 164 -11.04 -12.08 4.31
C ILE A 164 -11.22 -12.56 2.86
N LEU A 165 -10.23 -13.26 2.32
CA LEU A 165 -10.22 -13.78 0.95
C LEU A 165 -10.90 -15.15 0.80
N GLY A 166 -11.47 -15.71 1.88
CA GLY A 166 -12.14 -17.02 1.85
C GLY A 166 -11.19 -18.21 1.63
N ARG A 167 -9.89 -18.05 1.91
CA ARG A 167 -8.90 -19.13 1.89
C ARG A 167 -8.98 -19.94 3.21
N PRO A 168 -8.87 -21.27 3.17
CA PRO A 168 -8.79 -22.08 4.38
C PRO A 168 -7.48 -21.80 5.14
N LEU A 169 -7.55 -21.75 6.47
CA LEU A 169 -6.38 -21.65 7.34
C LEU A 169 -5.91 -23.04 7.78
N SER A 170 -4.61 -23.30 7.66
CA SER A 170 -3.90 -24.40 8.31
C SER A 170 -3.84 -24.20 9.83
N ASP A 171 -3.47 -25.26 10.56
CA ASP A 171 -3.34 -25.16 12.02
C ASP A 171 -2.15 -24.29 12.45
N GLU A 172 -1.06 -24.29 11.68
CA GLU A 172 0.09 -23.41 11.92
C GLU A 172 -0.28 -21.93 11.76
N GLU A 173 -1.07 -21.60 10.74
CA GLU A 173 -1.54 -20.23 10.53
C GLU A 173 -2.49 -19.77 11.63
N LYS A 174 -3.37 -20.64 12.13
CA LYS A 174 -4.23 -20.33 13.28
C LYS A 174 -3.42 -20.03 14.54
N GLU A 175 -2.39 -20.84 14.80
CA GLU A 175 -1.46 -20.61 15.92
C GLU A 175 -0.71 -19.29 15.75
N PHE A 176 -0.19 -19.02 14.55
CA PHE A 176 0.49 -17.77 14.23
C PHE A 176 -0.40 -16.54 14.46
N LEU A 177 -1.65 -16.58 13.99
CA LEU A 177 -2.64 -15.50 14.15
C LEU A 177 -3.02 -15.22 15.61
N SER A 178 -2.75 -16.14 16.54
CA SER A 178 -2.96 -15.92 17.97
C SER A 178 -1.82 -15.18 18.67
N GLY A 179 -0.67 -15.05 18.01
CA GLY A 179 0.53 -14.40 18.52
C GLY A 179 0.62 -12.91 18.16
N PRO A 180 1.54 -12.17 18.81
CA PRO A 180 1.84 -10.78 18.43
C PRO A 180 2.50 -10.71 17.04
N ASN A 181 2.41 -9.55 16.38
CA ASN A 181 2.98 -9.28 15.04
C ASN A 181 2.48 -10.26 13.95
N SER A 182 1.25 -10.75 14.10
CA SER A 182 0.61 -11.66 13.14
C SER A 182 -0.19 -10.94 12.05
N SER A 183 -0.38 -9.63 12.22
CA SER A 183 -0.92 -8.68 11.26
C SER A 183 -0.27 -7.32 11.47
N PHE A 184 -0.14 -6.54 10.39
CA PHE A 184 0.34 -5.16 10.40
C PHE A 184 -0.76 -4.24 9.88
#